data_AF-A0A954ZW75-F1
#
_entry.id   AF-A0A954ZW75-F1
#
_cell.length_a   1.000
_cell.length_b   1.000
_cell.length_c   1.000
_cell.angle_alpha   90.00
_cell.angle_beta   90.00
_cell.angle_gamma   90.00
#
_symmetry.space_group_name_H-M   'P 1'
#
loop_
_entity.id
_entity.type
_entity.pdbx_description
1 polymer ?
#
loop_
_entity_poly.entity_id
_entity_poly.type
_entity_poly.pdbx_seq_one_letter_code
_entity_poly.pdbx_strand_id
1 'polypeptide(L)' 'MEDIVHQIIEKEELFFVLVIAGSITIVSVFKSLTGMIARLAHERTRREVAAYIAEGSMTPEQGERLLAAERKNDGVRMCG' A
#
# COMPACT_ATOMS: atom_id res chain seq x y z
N MET A 1 33.36 -13.98 4.79
CA MET A 1 31.96 -13.71 4.34
C MET A 1 31.76 -14.17 2.90
N GLU A 2 32.76 -14.00 2.05
CA GLU A 2 32.75 -14.44 0.65
C GLU A 2 32.66 -15.97 0.51
N ASP A 3 33.25 -16.74 1.44
CA ASP A 3 33.19 -18.21 1.43
C ASP A 3 31.78 -18.78 1.63
N ILE A 4 30.94 -18.08 2.38
CA ILE A 4 29.55 -18.50 2.65
C ILE A 4 28.71 -18.29 1.38
N VAL A 5 28.94 -17.20 0.67
CA VAL A 5 28.23 -16.87 -0.57
C VAL A 5 28.56 -17.89 -1.66
N HIS A 6 29.83 -18.28 -1.79
CA HIS A 6 30.24 -19.29 -2.76
C HIS A 6 29.65 -20.68 -2.47
N GLN A 7 29.58 -21.10 -1.20
CA GLN A 7 28.96 -22.38 -0.83
C GLN A 7 27.43 -22.41 -1.04
N ILE A 8 26.76 -21.26 -0.97
CA ILE A 8 25.32 -21.16 -1.23
C ILE A 8 25.04 -21.22 -2.74
N ILE A 9 25.92 -20.64 -3.56
CA ILE A 9 25.78 -20.63 -5.03
C ILE A 9 26.01 -22.02 -5.63
N GLU A 10 26.91 -22.83 -5.05
CA GLU A 10 27.10 -24.22 -5.50
C GLU A 10 25.86 -25.11 -5.29
N LYS A 11 25.00 -24.77 -4.33
CA LYS A 11 23.73 -25.48 -4.10
C LYS A 11 22.60 -24.78 -4.84
N GLU A 12 22.47 -25.08 -6.15
CA GLU A 12 21.44 -24.51 -7.03
C GLU A 12 20.04 -24.52 -6.39
N GLU A 13 19.63 -25.63 -5.77
CA GLU A 13 18.32 -25.76 -5.11
C GLU A 13 18.12 -24.73 -3.97
N LEU A 14 19.16 -24.49 -3.16
CA LEU A 14 19.12 -23.56 -2.04
C LEU A 14 19.08 -22.11 -2.53
N PHE A 15 19.81 -21.82 -3.60
CA PHE A 15 19.78 -20.51 -4.25
C PHE A 15 18.39 -20.17 -4.80
N PHE A 16 17.75 -21.10 -5.51
CA PHE A 16 16.39 -20.90 -6.04
C PHE A 16 15.36 -20.66 -4.94
N VAL A 17 15.39 -21.46 -3.86
CA VAL A 17 14.48 -21.30 -2.71
C VAL A 17 14.68 -19.93 -2.05
N LEU A 18 15.92 -19.49 -1.84
CA LEU A 18 16.22 -18.19 -1.22
C LEU A 18 15.76 -17.01 -2.09
N VAL A 19 15.95 -17.09 -3.40
CA VAL A 19 15.50 -16.03 -4.32
C VAL A 19 13.97 -15.93 -4.37
N ILE A 20 13.28 -17.08 -4.44
CA ILE A 20 11.81 -17.11 -4.45
C ILE A 20 11.26 -16.62 -3.11
N ALA A 21 11.74 -17.16 -1.99
CA ALA A 21 11.28 -16.75 -0.66
C ALA A 21 11.60 -15.27 -0.37
N GLY A 22 12.78 -14.81 -0.77
CA GLY A 22 13.20 -13.42 -0.64
C GLY A 22 12.32 -12.47 -1.45
N SER A 23 12.08 -12.78 -2.73
CA SER A 23 11.24 -11.95 -3.59
C SER A 23 9.80 -11.83 -3.11
N ILE A 24 9.18 -12.92 -2.66
CA ILE A 24 7.82 -12.92 -2.10
C ILE A 24 7.76 -12.04 -0.85
N THR A 25 8.73 -12.21 0.05
CA THR A 25 8.79 -11.43 1.30
C THR A 25 8.90 -9.93 0.99
N ILE A 26 9.80 -9.55 0.09
CA ILE A 26 9.99 -8.16 -0.32
C ILE A 26 8.69 -7.57 -0.88
N VAL A 27 8.04 -8.25 -1.84
CA VAL A 27 6.80 -7.76 -2.47
C VAL A 27 5.67 -7.64 -1.44
N SER A 28 5.53 -8.60 -0.53
CA SER A 28 4.47 -8.58 0.50
C SER A 28 4.63 -7.41 1.48
N VAL A 29 5.86 -7.09 1.86
CA VAL A 29 6.18 -5.96 2.74
C VAL A 29 5.79 -4.66 2.05
N PHE A 30 6.23 -4.45 0.80
CA PHE A 30 5.87 -3.25 0.05
C PHE A 30 4.36 -3.08 -0.11
N LYS A 31 3.63 -4.15 -0.47
CA LYS A 31 2.15 -4.11 -0.57
C LYS A 31 1.50 -3.73 0.76
N SER A 32 2.01 -4.26 1.88
CA SER A 32 1.49 -3.96 3.21
C SER A 32 1.73 -2.50 3.62
N LEU A 33 2.92 -1.97 3.36
CA LEU A 33 3.25 -0.57 3.65
C LEU A 33 2.39 0.38 2.80
N THR A 34 2.29 0.14 1.49
CA THR A 34 1.47 0.99 0.62
C THR A 34 0.01 0.97 1.04
N GLY A 35 -0.53 -0.20 1.40
CA GLY A 35 -1.91 -0.33 1.90
C GLY A 35 -2.13 0.43 3.21
N MET A 36 -1.15 0.44 4.11
CA MET A 36 -1.23 1.18 5.38
C MET A 36 -1.25 2.69 5.14
N ILE A 37 -0.34 3.20 4.31
CA ILE A 37 -0.26 4.63 3.98
C ILE A 37 -1.55 5.10 3.31
N ALA A 38 -2.11 4.31 2.38
CA ALA A 38 -3.38 4.63 1.73
C ALA A 38 -4.53 4.75 2.73
N ARG A 39 -4.63 3.82 3.70
CA ARG A 39 -5.65 3.90 4.76
C ARG A 39 -5.51 5.15 5.62
N LEU A 40 -4.27 5.51 5.98
CA LEU A 40 -4.01 6.73 6.75
C LEU A 40 -4.39 7.98 5.97
N ALA A 41 -4.08 8.04 4.67
CA ALA A 41 -4.48 9.14 3.81
C ALA A 41 -6.00 9.30 3.77
N HIS A 42 -6.74 8.21 3.56
CA HIS A 42 -8.21 8.20 3.55
C HIS A 42 -8.81 8.68 4.86
N GLU A 43 -8.23 8.27 6.01
CA GLU A 43 -8.67 8.75 7.32
C GLU A 43 -8.42 10.25 7.51
N ARG A 44 -7.29 10.77 7.01
CA ARG A 44 -6.97 12.20 7.05
C ARG A 44 -7.92 13.01 6.18
N THR A 45 -8.15 12.58 4.95
CA THR A 45 -9.09 13.24 4.02
C THR A 45 -10.50 13.31 4.61
N ARG A 46 -10.99 12.25 5.27
CA ARG A 46 -12.28 12.28 5.98
C ARG A 46 -12.34 13.33 7.10
N ARG A 47 -11.25 13.48 7.86
CA ARG A 47 -11.17 14.49 8.93
C ARG A 47 -11.09 15.91 8.36
N GLU A 48 -10.37 16.10 7.27
CA GLU A 48 -10.27 17.39 6.58
C GLU A 48 -11.61 17.81 5.98
N VAL A 49 -12.32 16.89 5.31
CA VAL A 49 -13.67 17.16 4.80
C VAL A 49 -14.62 17.58 5.92
N ALA A 50 -14.56 16.92 7.08
CA ALA A 50 -15.37 17.30 8.24
C ALA A 50 -15.01 18.70 8.77
N ALA A 51 -13.71 19.04 8.82
CA ALA A 51 -13.25 20.37 9.21
C ALA A 51 -13.73 21.44 8.23
N TYR A 52 -13.62 21.22 6.91
CA TYR A 52 -14.08 22.17 5.89
C TYR A 52 -15.59 22.40 5.92
N ILE A 53 -16.37 21.37 6.24
CA ILE A 53 -17.82 21.51 6.47
C ILE A 53 -18.09 22.36 7.72
N ALA A 54 -17.36 22.10 8.82
CA ALA A 54 -17.51 22.86 10.06
C ALA A 54 -17.09 24.34 9.92
N GLU A 55 -16.06 24.60 9.11
CA GLU A 55 -15.59 25.95 8.75
C GLU A 55 -16.52 26.64 7.74
N GLY A 56 -17.41 25.90 7.07
CA GLY A 56 -18.31 26.40 6.04
C GLY A 56 -17.66 26.67 4.69
N SER A 57 -16.40 26.25 4.50
CA SER A 57 -15.67 26.36 3.22
C SER A 57 -16.08 25.26 2.22
N MET A 58 -16.83 24.26 2.67
CA MET A 58 -17.38 23.18 1.85
C MET A 58 -18.82 22.85 2.28
N THR A 59 -19.71 22.59 1.30
CA THR A 59 -21.07 22.12 1.61
C THR A 59 -21.08 20.62 1.90
N PRO A 60 -22.00 20.13 2.76
CA PRO A 60 -22.14 18.70 3.04
C PRO A 60 -22.34 17.84 1.77
N GLU A 61 -23.08 18.34 0.79
CA GLU A 61 -23.34 17.65 -0.48
C GLU A 61 -22.06 17.53 -1.33
N GLN A 62 -21.18 18.53 -1.28
CA GLN A 62 -19.86 18.46 -1.93
C GLN A 62 -18.96 17.45 -1.21
N GLY A 63 -18.96 17.44 0.12
CA GLY A 63 -18.22 16.47 0.93
C GLY A 63 -18.66 15.02 0.66
N GLU A 64 -19.96 14.77 0.56
CA GLU A 64 -20.50 13.45 0.21
C GLU A 64 -19.97 12.97 -1.15
N ARG A 65 -20.00 13.85 -2.16
CA ARG A 65 -19.52 13.54 -3.51
C ARG A 65 -18.01 13.24 -3.54
N LEU A 66 -17.20 13.98 -2.78
CA LEU A 66 -15.76 13.74 -2.67
C LEU A 66 -15.47 12.37 -2.06
N LEU A 67 -16.11 12.04 -0.95
CA LEU A 67 -15.97 10.74 -0.28
C LEU A 67 -16.51 9.57 -1.13
N ALA A 68 -17.53 9.82 -1.95
CA ALA A 68 -18.05 8.83 -2.88
C ALA A 68 -17.10 8.59 -4.07
N ALA A 69 -16.46 9.64 -4.60
CA ALA A 69 -15.49 9.55 -5.69
C ALA A 69 -14.22 8.77 -5.27
N GLU A 70 -13.75 8.97 -4.04
CA GLU A 70 -12.60 8.27 -3.47
C GLU A 70 -12.82 6.74 -3.44
N ARG A 71 -14.00 6.29 -2.96
CA ARG A 71 -14.35 4.85 -2.92
C ARG A 71 -14.38 4.18 -4.31
N LYS A 72 -14.71 4.93 -5.37
CA LYS A 72 -14.76 4.38 -6.74
C LYS A 72 -13.37 4.06 -7.28
N ASN A 73 -12.34 4.79 -6.88
CA ASN A 73 -10.96 4.57 -7.34
C ASN A 73 -10.28 3.38 -6.66
N ASP A 74 -10.65 3.06 -5.42
CA ASP A 74 -10.07 1.92 -4.68
C ASP A 74 -10.42 0.56 -5.34
N GLY A 75 -11.61 0.44 -5.94
CA GLY A 75 -12.03 -0.77 -6.65
C GLY A 75 -11.31 -1.00 -7.99
N VAL A 76 -10.81 0.07 -8.63
CA VAL A 76 -10.10 -0.03 -9.92
C VAL A 76 -8.64 -0.47 -9.73
N ARG A 77 -8.05 -0.22 -8.55
CA ARG A 77 -6.66 -0.58 -8.23
C ARG A 77 -6.45 -2.04 -7.80
N MET A 78 -7.50 -2.85 -7.70
CA MET A 78 -7.40 -4.27 -7.33
C MET A 78 -7.04 -5.21 -8.50
N CYS A 79 -6.92 -4.71 -9.73
CA CYS A 79 -6.31 -5.43 -10.85
C CYS A 79 -4.83 -5.01 -10.98
N GLY A 80 -3.97 -5.55 -10.09
CA GLY A 80 -2.53 -5.28 -10.05
C GLY A 80 -1.71 -6.36 -9.34
#